data_AF-A0A914W2B0-F1
#
_entry.id   AF-A0A914W2B0-F1
#
_cell.length_a   1.000
_cell.length_b   1.000
_cell.length_c   1.000
_cell.angle_alpha   90.00
_cell.angle_beta   90.00
_cell.angle_gamma   90.00
#
_symmetry.space_group_name_H-M   'P 1'
#
loop_
_entity.id
_entity.type
_entity.pdbx_description
1 polymer ?
#
loop_
_entity_poly.entity_id
_entity_poly.type
_entity_poly.pdbx_seq_one_letter_code
_entity_poly.pdbx_strand_id
1 'polypeptide(L)'
;MQHASLLLLLPSLAGALLMFPQVEFRDECMKAMCEEDSGCLPEGCTPDSAGRLGCGYFKLNIYQYKQCYQPGKLVHEPEEDAWERCAEDYNCSQMCVQ
;
A
#
# COMPACT_ATOMS: atom_id res chain seq x y z
N MET A 1 13.34 55.63 -25.08
CA MET A 1 12.30 54.64 -24.78
C MET A 1 12.95 53.27 -24.93
N GLN A 2 13.21 52.56 -23.84
CA GLN A 2 13.91 51.27 -23.86
C GLN A 2 13.10 50.28 -23.02
N HIS A 3 12.75 49.18 -23.66
CA HIS A 3 11.75 48.21 -23.25
C HIS A 3 12.17 47.45 -21.99
N ALA A 4 11.29 47.43 -20.99
CA ALA A 4 11.35 46.48 -19.88
C ALA A 4 10.88 45.12 -20.40
N SER A 5 11.81 44.22 -20.72
CA SER A 5 11.51 42.81 -20.98
C SER A 5 11.21 42.13 -19.65
N LEU A 6 9.93 41.99 -19.34
CA LEU A 6 9.41 41.18 -18.25
C LEU A 6 9.53 39.70 -18.66
N LEU A 7 10.66 39.06 -18.35
CA LEU A 7 10.83 37.62 -18.50
C LEU A 7 9.95 36.90 -17.47
N LEU A 8 8.76 36.51 -17.88
CA LEU A 8 7.88 35.60 -17.15
C LEU A 8 8.58 34.23 -17.05
N LEU A 9 9.17 33.95 -15.89
CA LEU A 9 9.58 32.60 -15.48
C LEU A 9 8.30 31.77 -15.26
N LEU A 10 7.82 31.12 -16.32
CA LEU A 10 6.84 30.04 -16.18
C LEU A 10 7.53 28.88 -15.46
N PRO A 11 7.06 28.45 -14.27
CA PRO A 11 7.54 27.21 -13.69
C PRO A 11 7.14 26.08 -14.63
N SER A 12 8.13 25.37 -15.15
CA SER A 12 7.97 24.16 -15.93
C SER A 12 7.07 23.18 -15.17
N LEU A 13 5.91 22.86 -15.75
CA LEU A 13 4.95 21.85 -15.29
C LEU A 13 5.49 20.41 -15.49
N ALA A 14 6.79 20.16 -15.32
CA ALA A 14 7.41 18.88 -15.65
C ALA A 14 7.49 17.88 -14.49
N GLY A 15 6.98 18.21 -13.32
CA GLY A 15 6.97 17.29 -12.18
C GLY A 15 5.55 16.91 -11.80
N ALA A 16 4.95 15.94 -12.49
CA ALA A 16 3.87 15.19 -11.89
C ALA A 16 4.42 14.57 -10.60
N LEU A 17 4.14 15.19 -9.45
CA LEU A 17 4.46 14.66 -8.13
C LEU A 17 3.75 13.30 -8.03
N LEU A 18 4.50 12.22 -8.22
CA LEU A 18 4.09 10.89 -7.82
C LEU A 18 4.01 10.92 -6.29
N MET A 19 2.86 11.34 -5.75
CA MET A 19 2.54 11.20 -4.34
C MET A 19 2.29 9.71 -4.09
N PHE A 20 3.37 8.96 -3.89
CA PHE A 20 3.26 7.62 -3.34
C PHE A 20 2.76 7.74 -1.90
N PRO A 21 1.79 6.92 -1.48
CA PRO A 21 1.34 6.90 -0.09
C PRO A 21 2.57 6.62 0.79
N GLN A 22 2.93 7.60 1.63
CA GLN A 22 3.98 7.41 2.63
C GLN A 22 3.37 6.63 3.78
N VAL A 23 3.82 5.39 3.97
CA VAL A 23 3.44 4.56 5.13
C VAL A 23 4.43 4.79 6.27
N GLU A 24 3.93 4.83 7.50
CA GLU A 24 4.76 4.95 8.70
C GLU A 24 5.07 3.56 9.25
N PHE A 25 6.36 3.20 9.28
CA PHE A 25 6.80 1.88 9.72
C PHE A 25 7.03 1.84 11.24
N ARG A 26 6.54 0.77 11.89
CA ARG A 26 6.78 0.54 13.33
C ARG A 26 8.24 0.23 13.65
N ASP A 27 8.89 -0.55 12.77
CA ASP A 27 10.29 -0.95 12.89
C ASP A 27 10.86 -1.32 11.51
N GLU A 28 12.19 -1.49 11.42
CA GLU A 28 12.88 -1.82 10.17
C GLU A 28 12.54 -3.22 9.64
N CYS A 29 12.06 -4.15 10.50
CA CYS A 29 11.62 -5.46 10.05
C CYS A 29 10.32 -5.33 9.23
N MET A 30 9.34 -4.58 9.76
CA MET A 30 8.10 -4.28 9.05
C MET A 30 8.35 -3.57 7.73
N LYS A 31 9.34 -2.67 7.68
CA LYS A 31 9.75 -2.01 6.44
C LYS A 31 10.30 -3.00 5.42
N ALA A 32 11.28 -3.81 5.82
CA ALA A 32 11.93 -4.77 4.92
C ALA A 32 10.94 -5.80 4.36
N MET A 33 10.00 -6.31 5.18
CA MET A 33 8.97 -7.25 4.71
C MET A 33 8.06 -6.60 3.67
N CYS A 34 7.56 -5.40 3.96
CA CYS A 34 6.68 -4.66 3.05
C CYS A 34 7.36 -4.32 1.70
N GLU A 35 8.63 -3.92 1.74
CA GLU A 35 9.42 -3.63 0.54
C GLU A 35 9.64 -4.89 -0.31
N GLU A 36 9.94 -6.03 0.31
CA GLU A 36 10.12 -7.32 -0.37
C GLU A 36 8.79 -7.85 -0.95
N ASP A 37 7.70 -7.74 -0.19
CA ASP A 37 6.42 -8.33 -0.56
C ASP A 37 5.75 -7.58 -1.72
N SER A 38 5.81 -6.24 -1.72
CA SER A 38 5.03 -5.41 -2.66
C SER A 38 5.71 -4.12 -3.11
N GLY A 39 6.98 -3.89 -2.75
CA GLY A 39 7.59 -2.56 -2.86
C GLY A 39 6.89 -1.53 -1.97
N CYS A 40 6.21 -1.98 -0.91
CA CYS A 40 5.31 -1.20 -0.08
C CYS A 40 4.19 -0.49 -0.83
N LEU A 41 3.48 -1.23 -1.68
CA LEU A 41 2.36 -0.72 -2.45
C LEU A 41 1.11 -1.60 -2.29
N PRO A 42 -0.09 -1.00 -2.39
CA PRO A 42 -1.35 -1.74 -2.47
C PRO A 42 -1.50 -2.34 -3.88
N GLU A 43 -0.86 -3.49 -4.12
CA GLU A 43 -0.75 -4.11 -5.45
C GLU A 43 -1.94 -4.98 -5.88
N GLY A 44 -3.00 -5.08 -5.06
CA GLY A 44 -4.03 -6.09 -5.30
C GLY A 44 -3.53 -7.51 -5.02
N CYS A 45 -4.29 -8.50 -5.48
CA CYS A 45 -4.03 -9.91 -5.22
C CYS A 45 -3.25 -10.57 -6.35
N THR A 46 -2.13 -11.20 -6.01
CA THR A 46 -1.26 -11.91 -6.96
C THR A 46 -0.86 -13.28 -6.42
N PRO A 47 -0.85 -14.35 -7.24
CA PRO A 47 -0.36 -15.65 -6.82
C PRO A 47 1.17 -15.67 -6.74
N ASP A 48 1.71 -16.39 -5.75
CA ASP A 48 3.14 -16.70 -5.69
C ASP A 48 3.52 -17.87 -6.62
N SER A 49 4.81 -18.24 -6.62
CA SER A 49 5.32 -19.35 -7.45
C SER A 49 4.74 -20.72 -7.10
N ALA A 50 4.14 -20.87 -5.92
CA ALA A 50 3.42 -22.06 -5.48
C ALA A 50 1.90 -21.97 -5.72
N GLY A 51 1.41 -20.89 -6.35
CA GLY A 51 -0.01 -20.66 -6.63
C GLY A 51 -0.82 -20.18 -5.43
N ARG A 52 -0.18 -19.75 -4.34
CA ARG A 52 -0.87 -19.20 -3.16
C ARG A 52 -1.18 -17.74 -3.42
N LEU A 53 -2.46 -17.37 -3.30
CA LEU A 53 -2.91 -15.99 -3.51
C LEU A 53 -2.62 -15.13 -2.27
N GLY A 54 -1.95 -13.99 -2.46
CA GLY A 54 -1.69 -12.99 -1.43
C GLY A 54 -1.99 -11.58 -1.96
N CYS A 55 -2.44 -10.67 -1.08
CA CYS A 55 -2.89 -9.33 -1.48
C CYS A 55 -2.13 -8.19 -0.77
N GLY A 56 -2.11 -7.02 -1.41
CA GLY A 56 -1.68 -5.75 -0.84
C GLY A 56 -0.26 -5.70 -0.27
N TYR A 57 -0.07 -4.88 0.77
CA TYR A 57 1.26 -4.45 1.24
C TYR A 57 2.20 -5.59 1.68
N PHE A 58 1.65 -6.66 2.27
CA PHE A 58 2.42 -7.79 2.81
C PHE A 58 2.09 -9.11 2.11
N LYS A 59 1.53 -9.04 0.89
CA LYS A 59 0.99 -10.21 0.15
C LYS A 59 0.19 -11.14 1.08
N LEU A 60 -0.65 -10.55 1.94
CA LEU A 60 -1.35 -11.23 3.02
C LEU A 60 -2.27 -12.29 2.42
N ASN A 61 -2.20 -13.52 2.89
CA ASN A 61 -3.08 -14.61 2.46
C ASN A 61 -4.35 -14.68 3.33
N ILE A 62 -5.48 -15.07 2.75
CA ILE A 62 -6.76 -15.16 3.46
C ILE A 62 -6.71 -16.09 4.70
N TYR A 63 -5.93 -17.16 4.66
CA TYR A 63 -5.79 -18.05 5.81
C TYR A 63 -5.04 -17.36 6.95
N GLN A 64 -4.02 -16.55 6.65
CA GLN A 64 -3.32 -15.74 7.65
C GLN A 64 -4.26 -14.69 8.26
N TYR A 65 -5.07 -14.01 7.42
CA TYR A 65 -6.09 -13.07 7.88
C TYR A 65 -7.09 -13.69 8.87
N LYS A 66 -7.51 -14.94 8.60
CA LYS A 66 -8.36 -15.71 9.52
C LYS A 66 -7.67 -16.04 10.83
N GLN A 67 -6.37 -16.34 10.82
CA GLN A 67 -5.61 -16.64 12.04
C GLN A 67 -5.35 -15.40 12.90
N CYS A 68 -5.26 -14.20 12.31
CA CYS A 68 -5.07 -12.95 13.05
C CYS A 68 -6.40 -12.30 13.50
N TYR A 69 -7.48 -13.07 13.59
CA TYR A 69 -8.79 -12.62 14.06
C TYR A 69 -9.44 -11.52 13.20
N GLN A 70 -9.11 -11.47 11.90
CA GLN A 70 -9.83 -10.68 10.89
C GLN A 70 -9.94 -9.19 11.23
N PRO A 71 -8.82 -8.47 11.44
CA PRO A 71 -8.83 -7.06 11.78
C PRO A 71 -9.62 -6.23 10.76
N GLY A 72 -10.38 -5.24 11.24
CA GLY A 72 -11.14 -4.33 10.41
C GLY A 72 -12.39 -4.91 9.72
N LYS A 73 -12.72 -6.19 9.91
CA LYS A 73 -13.91 -6.82 9.33
C LYS A 73 -15.20 -6.27 9.93
N LEU A 74 -16.18 -5.98 9.08
CA LEU A 74 -17.52 -5.56 9.51
C LEU A 74 -18.44 -6.77 9.77
N VAL A 75 -19.44 -6.61 10.64
CA VAL A 75 -20.32 -7.70 11.14
C VAL A 75 -21.03 -8.48 10.02
N HIS A 76 -21.25 -7.87 8.86
CA HIS A 76 -21.93 -8.48 7.71
C HIS A 76 -21.10 -8.48 6.42
N GLU A 77 -19.81 -8.16 6.53
CA GLU A 77 -18.91 -8.19 5.38
C GLU A 77 -18.41 -9.62 5.13
N PRO A 78 -18.39 -10.08 3.87
CA PRO A 78 -17.72 -11.32 3.47
C PRO A 78 -16.26 -11.34 3.94
N GLU A 79 -15.74 -12.52 4.25
CA GLU A 79 -14.36 -12.64 4.74
C GLU A 79 -13.34 -12.28 3.68
N GLU A 80 -13.63 -12.64 2.43
CA GLU A 80 -12.82 -12.34 1.25
C GLU A 80 -12.70 -10.82 1.04
N ASP A 81 -13.82 -10.11 1.04
CA ASP A 81 -13.85 -8.65 0.88
C ASP A 81 -13.11 -7.94 2.03
N ALA A 82 -13.32 -8.41 3.27
CA ALA A 82 -12.65 -7.86 4.44
C ALA A 82 -11.13 -8.09 4.40
N TRP A 83 -10.71 -9.28 3.97
CA TRP A 83 -9.31 -9.65 3.79
C TRP A 83 -8.64 -8.77 2.75
N GLU A 84 -9.21 -8.66 1.55
CA GLU A 84 -8.65 -7.84 0.47
C GLU A 84 -8.54 -6.39 0.92
N ARG A 85 -9.62 -5.82 1.46
CA ARG A 85 -9.63 -4.44 1.96
C ARG A 85 -8.60 -4.21 3.06
N CYS A 86 -8.43 -5.18 3.97
CA CYS A 86 -7.43 -5.08 5.03
C CYS A 86 -6.00 -5.21 4.48
N ALA A 87 -5.78 -6.09 3.50
CA ALA A 87 -4.48 -6.28 2.89
C ALA A 87 -4.01 -5.04 2.10
N GLU A 88 -4.95 -4.34 1.46
CA GLU A 88 -4.73 -3.07 0.75
C GLU A 88 -4.60 -1.85 1.68
N ASP A 89 -4.80 -2.00 2.99
CA ASP A 89 -4.61 -0.94 3.99
C ASP A 89 -3.41 -1.29 4.87
N TYR A 90 -2.32 -0.51 4.75
CA TYR A 90 -1.08 -0.78 5.48
C TYR A 90 -1.28 -0.90 7.00
N ASN A 91 -2.16 -0.09 7.58
CA ASN A 91 -2.41 -0.08 9.02
C ASN A 91 -3.20 -1.32 9.46
N CYS A 92 -4.15 -1.77 8.66
CA CYS A 92 -4.87 -3.00 8.92
C CYS A 92 -3.97 -4.23 8.71
N SER A 93 -3.25 -4.29 7.60
CA SER A 93 -2.40 -5.42 7.25
C SER A 93 -1.27 -5.60 8.25
N GLN A 94 -0.64 -4.51 8.74
CA GLN A 94 0.41 -4.62 9.76
C GLN A 94 -0.10 -5.18 11.10
N MET A 95 -1.38 -5.04 11.44
CA MET A 95 -1.93 -5.64 12.68
C MET A 95 -1.99 -7.16 12.62
N CYS A 96 -1.97 -7.73 11.41
CA CYS A 96 -2.02 -9.17 11.18
C CYS A 96 -0.62 -9.83 11.15
N VAL A 97 0.41 -9.05 10.79
CA VAL A 97 1.80 -9.50 10.67
C VAL A 97 2.55 -9.47 12.01
N GLN A 98 2.08 -8.66 12.96
CA GLN A 98 2.64 -8.48 14.31
C GLN A 98 2.26 -9.60 15.27
#